data_AF-A0A7S1C999-F1
#
_entry.id   AF-A0A7S1C999-F1
#
_cell.length_a   1.000
_cell.length_b   1.000
_cell.length_c   1.000
_cell.angle_alpha   90.00
_cell.angle_beta   90.00
_cell.angle_gamma   90.00
#
_symmetry.space_group_name_H-M   'P 1'
#
loop_
_entity.id
_entity.type
_entity.pdbx_description
1 polymer ?
#
loop_
_entity_poly.entity_id
_entity_poly.type
_entity_poly.pdbx_seq_one_letter_code
_entity_poly.pdbx_strand_id
1 'polypeptide(L)'
;EGEGDGEEGAEAVPEVPLVDDPDVEVADTAPVSVADIKRRLELGLALCTCEPALLSEVFATYAKAPPTARQVIHDEIPQLIKSLGLQRGAAFVISNIAPFGDAIPLATQTISILVDESDINFGDVDLAAVRALYDSESGKQDVRLLLPLLAGLSRDELYELLPRIVGVPAGPLQHALSRLWNAAHAGVSQTTPVDFLVGVLCLDHHTVPIEQVVAVAQMCFWDATFGQQALQAVLDQLTSRSPLPMLVSWAMEQTLERFDAARPFVVELMARLVDRQVYRERQAWAGFVRLAHHTAPDSFAVLVQLPPFELKALVTKAAVLRGQLRKWASDETRRHSIPRLVHEALEEDPGAEAAQPAKAAPVAADGKGEGEGEGEGDA
;
A
#
# COMPACT_ATOMS: atom_id res chain seq x y z
N GLU A 1 8.21 93.16 -62.86
CA GLU A 1 8.18 93.04 -61.39
C GLU A 1 7.70 91.60 -61.14
N GLY A 2 8.62 90.63 -61.01
CA GLY A 2 9.16 90.10 -59.72
C GLY A 2 8.08 89.28 -59.01
N GLU A 3 8.19 88.02 -58.56
CA GLU A 3 9.22 87.01 -58.26
C GLU A 3 8.49 85.63 -58.38
N GLY A 4 9.07 84.49 -58.82
CA GLY A 4 10.01 83.60 -58.12
C GLY A 4 9.33 82.85 -56.95
N ASP A 5 9.46 81.56 -56.66
CA ASP A 5 10.00 80.33 -57.29
C ASP A 5 9.51 79.15 -56.41
N GLY A 6 9.51 77.92 -56.93
CA GLY A 6 9.19 76.71 -56.15
C GLY A 6 9.10 75.40 -56.94
N GLU A 7 10.09 75.14 -57.80
CA GLU A 7 10.55 73.79 -58.25
C GLU A 7 11.12 73.01 -57.05
N GLU A 8 11.37 71.70 -57.00
CA GLU A 8 11.31 70.47 -57.82
C GLU A 8 11.56 69.37 -56.75
N GLY A 9 11.15 68.10 -56.87
CA GLY A 9 11.70 67.16 -57.82
C GLY A 9 11.75 65.77 -57.16
N ALA A 10 11.44 64.76 -57.96
CA ALA A 10 11.65 63.35 -57.64
C ALA A 10 13.11 62.97 -57.84
N GLU A 11 13.55 61.86 -57.22
CA GLU A 11 14.29 60.73 -57.83
C GLU A 11 15.30 60.05 -56.88
N ALA A 12 15.52 58.77 -57.16
CA ALA A 12 16.69 57.94 -56.86
C ALA A 12 16.72 57.10 -55.58
N VAL A 13 16.59 55.78 -55.80
CA VAL A 13 17.10 54.69 -54.97
C VAL A 13 18.62 54.65 -55.07
N PRO A 14 19.34 54.35 -53.97
CA PRO A 14 20.50 53.47 -54.11
C PRO A 14 20.64 52.39 -53.02
N GLU A 15 21.12 51.24 -53.50
CA GLU A 15 21.90 50.13 -52.93
C GLU A 15 22.04 49.88 -51.40
N VAL A 16 21.96 48.58 -51.11
CA VAL A 16 22.22 47.87 -49.86
C VAL A 16 23.73 47.79 -49.55
N PRO A 17 24.14 47.87 -48.28
CA PRO A 17 25.27 47.08 -47.77
C PRO A 17 24.78 45.99 -46.82
N LEU A 18 25.13 44.74 -47.14
CA LEU A 18 25.14 43.65 -46.16
C LEU A 18 26.12 44.00 -45.05
N VAL A 19 25.65 44.00 -43.81
CA VAL A 19 26.50 43.82 -42.64
C VAL A 19 25.85 42.73 -41.78
N ASP A 20 26.47 41.56 -41.81
CA ASP A 20 26.32 40.50 -40.84
C ASP A 20 26.73 41.02 -39.45
N ASP A 21 25.79 41.11 -38.52
CA ASP A 21 26.10 41.10 -37.09
C ASP A 21 25.14 40.12 -36.37
N PRO A 22 25.66 38.97 -35.91
CA PRO A 22 24.89 37.92 -35.27
C PRO A 22 24.92 38.09 -33.76
N ASP A 23 24.10 38.98 -33.20
CA ASP A 23 23.80 38.99 -31.76
C ASP A 23 22.44 39.68 -31.53
N VAL A 24 21.37 39.02 -31.98
CA VAL A 24 20.07 39.22 -31.33
C VAL A 24 20.16 38.40 -30.04
N GLU A 25 20.66 39.04 -28.98
CA GLU A 25 20.42 38.60 -27.62
C GLU A 25 18.92 38.31 -27.49
N VAL A 26 18.62 37.05 -27.23
CA VAL A 26 17.30 36.53 -26.91
C VAL A 26 16.76 37.37 -25.76
N ALA A 27 15.86 38.29 -26.10
CA ALA A 27 15.22 39.16 -25.13
C ALA A 27 14.62 38.30 -24.01
N ASP A 28 15.12 38.57 -22.81
CA ASP A 28 14.65 38.11 -21.51
C ASP A 28 13.21 37.59 -21.52
N THR A 29 13.05 36.30 -21.25
CA THR A 29 11.78 35.72 -20.81
C THR A 29 11.39 36.37 -19.49
N ALA A 30 10.60 37.44 -19.55
CA ALA A 30 9.95 38.00 -18.38
C ALA A 30 9.23 36.87 -17.60
N PRO A 31 9.28 36.85 -16.26
CA PRO A 31 8.57 35.85 -15.49
C PRO A 31 7.07 36.01 -15.79
N VAL A 32 6.51 35.05 -16.53
CA VAL A 32 5.09 35.08 -16.90
C VAL A 32 4.27 35.19 -15.62
N SER A 33 3.55 36.29 -15.43
CA SER A 33 2.77 36.50 -14.23
C SER A 33 1.63 35.46 -14.17
N VAL A 34 1.31 34.97 -12.97
CA VAL A 34 0.21 34.01 -12.76
C VAL A 34 -1.11 34.55 -13.33
N ALA A 35 -1.33 35.86 -13.25
CA ALA A 35 -2.50 36.53 -13.82
C ALA A 35 -2.53 36.46 -15.36
N ASP A 36 -1.37 36.59 -16.02
CA ASP A 36 -1.29 36.45 -17.48
C ASP A 36 -1.50 35.00 -17.95
N ILE A 37 -1.02 34.02 -17.17
CA ILE A 37 -1.29 32.59 -17.42
C ILE A 37 -2.79 32.34 -17.32
N LYS A 38 -3.42 32.78 -16.23
CA LYS A 38 -4.84 32.59 -15.98
C LYS A 38 -5.70 33.23 -17.07
N ARG A 39 -5.43 34.49 -17.43
CA ARG A 39 -6.18 35.19 -18.50
C ARG A 39 -6.10 34.47 -19.85
N ARG A 40 -4.95 33.92 -20.21
CA ARG A 40 -4.77 33.16 -21.47
C ARG A 40 -5.47 31.80 -21.39
N LEU A 41 -5.44 31.16 -20.23
CA LEU A 41 -6.10 29.90 -19.98
C LEU A 41 -7.63 30.03 -20.03
N GLU A 42 -8.21 31.06 -19.43
CA GLU A 42 -9.68 31.30 -19.42
C GLU A 42 -10.28 31.33 -20.83
N LEU A 43 -9.59 31.95 -21.80
CA LEU A 43 -10.02 31.92 -23.20
C LEU A 43 -9.99 30.49 -23.77
N GLY A 44 -8.91 29.74 -23.53
CA GLY A 44 -8.78 28.35 -23.99
C GLY A 44 -9.84 27.44 -23.37
N LEU A 45 -10.12 27.60 -22.08
CA LEU A 45 -11.17 26.86 -21.38
C LEU A 45 -12.56 27.23 -21.89
N ALA A 46 -12.82 28.52 -22.15
CA ALA A 46 -14.07 28.96 -22.77
C ALA A 46 -14.26 28.34 -24.16
N LEU A 47 -13.21 28.26 -24.97
CA LEU A 47 -13.26 27.61 -26.28
C LEU A 47 -13.54 26.11 -26.18
N CYS A 48 -13.00 25.43 -25.15
CA CYS A 48 -13.30 24.01 -24.90
C CYS A 48 -14.79 23.75 -24.61
N THR A 49 -15.54 24.74 -24.11
CA THR A 49 -17.01 24.59 -23.94
C THR A 49 -17.75 24.57 -25.28
N CYS A 50 -17.22 25.25 -26.30
CA CYS A 50 -17.78 25.30 -27.65
C CYS A 50 -17.30 24.12 -28.51
N GLU A 51 -16.01 23.81 -28.44
CA GLU A 51 -15.38 22.72 -29.19
C GLU A 51 -14.57 21.81 -28.25
N PRO A 52 -15.17 20.71 -27.78
CA PRO A 52 -14.55 19.83 -26.78
C PRO A 52 -13.35 19.03 -27.32
N ALA A 53 -13.14 18.98 -28.63
CA ALA A 53 -11.94 18.40 -29.22
C ALA A 53 -10.65 19.14 -28.78
N LEU A 54 -10.76 20.43 -28.47
CA LEU A 54 -9.67 21.26 -27.94
C LEU A 54 -9.23 20.84 -26.53
N LEU A 55 -10.02 20.02 -25.82
CA LEU A 55 -9.63 19.50 -24.52
C LEU A 55 -8.33 18.68 -24.62
N SER A 56 -8.18 17.88 -25.68
CA SER A 56 -6.93 17.13 -25.94
C SER A 56 -5.71 18.05 -26.06
N GLU A 57 -5.89 19.26 -26.60
CA GLU A 57 -4.83 20.25 -26.79
C GLU A 57 -4.45 20.94 -25.47
N VAL A 58 -5.42 21.13 -24.57
CA VAL A 58 -5.17 21.59 -23.19
C VAL A 58 -4.31 20.57 -22.43
N PHE A 59 -4.63 19.28 -22.57
CA PHE A 59 -3.83 18.20 -21.97
C PHE A 59 -2.42 18.11 -22.57
N ALA A 60 -2.29 18.23 -23.89
CA ALA A 60 -0.99 18.28 -24.56
C ALA A 60 -0.14 19.50 -24.12
N THR A 61 -0.80 20.64 -23.87
CA THR A 61 -0.16 21.86 -23.38
C THR A 61 0.28 21.71 -21.93
N TYR A 62 -0.56 21.12 -21.07
CA TYR A 62 -0.24 20.82 -19.68
C TYR A 62 1.03 19.95 -19.57
N ALA A 63 1.15 18.92 -20.42
CA ALA A 63 2.32 18.04 -20.43
C ALA A 63 3.63 18.81 -20.68
N LYS A 64 3.60 19.87 -21.50
CA LYS A 64 4.77 20.69 -21.85
C LYS A 64 4.97 21.92 -20.94
N ALA A 65 3.99 22.24 -20.09
CA ALA A 65 3.96 23.48 -19.32
C ALA A 65 4.91 23.48 -18.09
N PRO A 66 5.40 24.65 -17.66
CA PRO A 66 6.16 24.80 -16.41
C PRO A 66 5.28 24.54 -15.18
N PRO A 67 5.87 24.23 -14.00
CA PRO A 67 5.12 23.81 -12.81
C PRO A 67 4.09 24.84 -12.32
N THR A 68 4.41 26.13 -12.43
CA THR A 68 3.49 27.23 -12.09
C THR A 68 2.26 27.25 -13.00
N ALA A 69 2.44 27.05 -14.31
CA ALA A 69 1.34 26.97 -15.26
C ALA A 69 0.50 25.70 -15.07
N ARG A 70 1.13 24.56 -14.75
CA ARG A 70 0.41 23.32 -14.41
C ARG A 70 -0.50 23.48 -13.20
N GLN A 71 -0.06 24.20 -12.17
CA GLN A 71 -0.89 24.50 -10.99
C GLN A 71 -2.11 25.35 -11.36
N VAL A 72 -1.92 26.43 -12.12
CA VAL A 72 -3.04 27.27 -12.58
C VAL A 72 -4.03 26.47 -13.42
N ILE A 73 -3.54 25.57 -14.29
CA ILE A 73 -4.42 24.68 -15.07
C ILE A 73 -5.21 23.74 -14.15
N HIS A 74 -4.56 23.15 -13.14
CA HIS A 74 -5.21 22.29 -12.15
C HIS A 74 -6.32 22.99 -11.36
N ASP A 75 -6.15 24.27 -11.06
CA ASP A 75 -7.09 25.05 -10.26
C ASP A 75 -8.33 25.48 -11.08
N GLU A 76 -8.16 25.79 -12.37
CA GLU A 76 -9.23 26.33 -13.22
C GLU A 76 -9.99 25.27 -14.04
N ILE A 77 -9.34 24.14 -14.39
CA ILE A 77 -9.98 23.06 -15.17
C ILE A 77 -11.25 22.45 -14.54
N PRO A 78 -11.42 22.39 -13.19
CA PRO A 78 -12.57 21.71 -12.60
C PRO A 78 -13.91 22.28 -13.02
N GLN A 79 -14.02 23.61 -13.17
CA GLN A 79 -15.27 24.25 -13.58
C GLN A 79 -15.65 23.85 -15.00
N LEU A 80 -14.67 23.79 -15.91
CA LEU A 80 -14.87 23.34 -17.28
C LEU A 80 -15.33 21.89 -17.30
N ILE A 81 -14.65 20.99 -16.58
CA ILE A 81 -14.97 19.55 -16.57
C ILE A 81 -16.39 19.31 -16.05
N LYS A 82 -16.79 19.98 -14.97
CA LYS A 82 -18.17 19.90 -14.45
C LYS A 82 -19.18 20.32 -15.50
N SER A 83 -18.92 21.47 -16.16
CA SER A 83 -19.82 21.96 -17.21
C SER A 83 -19.91 21.00 -18.40
N LEU A 84 -18.78 20.44 -18.86
CA LEU A 84 -18.73 19.49 -19.97
C LEU A 84 -19.36 18.15 -19.61
N GLY A 85 -19.12 17.65 -18.40
CA GLY A 85 -19.72 16.42 -17.88
C GLY A 85 -21.24 16.51 -17.85
N LEU A 86 -21.80 17.62 -17.36
CA LEU A 86 -23.25 17.85 -17.33
C LEU A 86 -23.87 18.03 -18.72
N GLN A 87 -23.18 18.69 -19.66
CA GLN A 87 -23.71 19.02 -20.98
C GLN A 87 -23.58 17.87 -22.01
N ARG A 88 -22.52 17.07 -21.91
CA ARG A 88 -22.13 16.09 -22.93
C ARG A 88 -21.96 14.66 -22.40
N GLY A 89 -21.95 14.46 -21.09
CA GLY A 89 -21.76 13.17 -20.43
C GLY A 89 -20.29 12.82 -20.15
N ALA A 90 -20.05 12.02 -19.11
CA ALA A 90 -18.71 11.66 -18.66
C ALA A 90 -17.89 10.86 -19.70
N ALA A 91 -18.51 9.90 -20.37
CA ALA A 91 -17.86 9.08 -21.41
C ALA A 91 -17.29 9.93 -22.57
N PHE A 92 -18.02 11.00 -22.94
CA PHE A 92 -17.58 11.91 -23.98
C PHE A 92 -16.36 12.74 -23.56
N VAL A 93 -16.33 13.21 -22.30
CA VAL A 93 -15.17 13.94 -21.78
C VAL A 93 -13.95 13.01 -21.72
N ILE A 94 -14.13 11.77 -21.26
CA ILE A 94 -13.07 10.75 -21.15
C ILE A 94 -12.42 10.44 -22.50
N SER A 95 -13.20 10.31 -23.58
CA SER A 95 -12.65 10.02 -24.91
C SER A 95 -11.83 11.17 -25.51
N ASN A 96 -12.09 12.42 -25.09
CA ASN A 96 -11.39 13.61 -25.58
C ASN A 96 -10.15 13.99 -24.73
N ILE A 97 -9.88 13.28 -23.63
CA ILE A 97 -8.67 13.47 -22.81
C ILE A 97 -7.47 12.70 -23.38
N ALA A 98 -7.72 11.68 -24.20
CA ALA A 98 -6.69 10.83 -24.78
C ALA A 98 -6.05 11.44 -26.03
N PRO A 99 -4.73 11.28 -26.26
CA PRO A 99 -3.72 10.77 -25.33
C PRO A 99 -3.19 11.88 -24.40
N PHE A 100 -2.97 11.56 -23.12
CA PHE A 100 -2.57 12.54 -22.10
C PHE A 100 -1.10 12.43 -21.67
N GLY A 101 -0.41 11.29 -21.90
CA GLY A 101 1.03 11.16 -21.65
C GLY A 101 1.42 11.59 -20.21
N ASP A 102 2.28 12.59 -20.07
CA ASP A 102 2.71 13.10 -18.74
C ASP A 102 1.63 13.90 -17.97
N ALA A 103 0.44 14.10 -18.54
CA ALA A 103 -0.69 14.78 -17.92
C ALA A 103 -1.56 13.87 -17.01
N ILE A 104 -1.01 12.76 -16.51
CA ILE A 104 -1.67 11.82 -15.58
C ILE A 104 -2.35 12.53 -14.39
N PRO A 105 -1.71 13.49 -13.68
CA PRO A 105 -2.35 14.15 -12.54
C PRO A 105 -3.64 14.88 -12.92
N LEU A 106 -3.65 15.52 -14.10
CA LEU A 106 -4.80 16.22 -14.63
C LEU A 106 -5.89 15.22 -15.05
N ALA A 107 -5.50 14.11 -15.69
CA ALA A 107 -6.43 13.05 -16.09
C ALA A 107 -7.11 12.40 -14.88
N THR A 108 -6.34 12.08 -13.82
CA THR A 108 -6.88 11.58 -12.56
C THR A 108 -7.85 12.57 -11.92
N GLN A 109 -7.54 13.88 -11.92
CA GLN A 109 -8.43 14.91 -11.39
C GLN A 109 -9.73 14.98 -12.22
N THR A 110 -9.63 14.92 -13.55
CA THR A 110 -10.80 14.94 -14.43
C THR A 110 -11.71 13.75 -14.21
N ILE A 111 -11.15 12.54 -14.19
CA ILE A 111 -11.92 11.32 -13.88
C ILE A 111 -12.55 11.44 -12.49
N SER A 112 -11.78 11.91 -11.50
CA SER A 112 -12.27 12.16 -10.14
C SER A 112 -13.47 13.10 -10.11
N ILE A 113 -13.43 14.22 -10.83
CA ILE A 113 -14.54 15.19 -10.88
C ILE A 113 -15.76 14.58 -11.56
N LEU A 114 -15.56 13.87 -12.66
CA LEU A 114 -16.67 13.23 -13.38
C LEU A 114 -17.36 12.17 -12.51
N VAL A 115 -16.58 11.40 -11.74
CA VAL A 115 -17.12 10.42 -10.78
C VAL A 115 -17.86 11.14 -9.64
N ASP A 116 -17.29 12.19 -9.07
CA ASP A 116 -17.89 12.92 -7.94
C ASP A 116 -19.21 13.62 -8.34
N GLU A 117 -19.33 14.11 -9.57
CA GLU A 117 -20.57 14.74 -10.09
C GLU A 117 -21.63 13.73 -10.53
N SER A 118 -21.25 12.48 -10.82
CA SER A 118 -22.16 11.44 -11.33
C SER A 118 -23.09 10.80 -10.27
N ASP A 119 -23.29 11.48 -9.13
CA ASP A 119 -24.10 11.09 -7.97
C ASP A 119 -24.62 9.64 -8.06
N ILE A 120 -23.84 8.72 -7.48
CA ILE A 120 -24.26 7.36 -7.10
C ILE A 120 -24.36 6.38 -8.28
N ASN A 121 -24.35 6.82 -9.54
CA ASN A 121 -24.48 5.92 -10.70
C ASN A 121 -23.17 5.83 -11.51
N PHE A 122 -22.25 4.96 -11.07
CA PHE A 122 -21.05 4.58 -11.83
C PHE A 122 -21.36 4.08 -13.26
N GLY A 123 -22.63 3.82 -13.60
CA GLY A 123 -23.07 3.47 -14.94
C GLY A 123 -22.90 4.55 -16.01
N ASP A 124 -22.82 5.83 -15.62
CA ASP A 124 -22.60 6.93 -16.58
C ASP A 124 -21.11 7.14 -16.90
N VAL A 125 -20.22 6.65 -16.03
CA VAL A 125 -18.78 6.64 -16.27
C VAL A 125 -18.46 5.33 -16.99
N ASP A 126 -18.23 5.41 -18.30
CA ASP A 126 -17.88 4.23 -19.10
C ASP A 126 -16.53 3.64 -18.63
N LEU A 127 -16.62 2.63 -17.76
CA LEU A 127 -15.48 1.89 -17.23
C LEU A 127 -14.67 1.26 -18.37
N ALA A 128 -15.29 0.89 -19.49
CA ALA A 128 -14.59 0.32 -20.64
C ALA A 128 -13.76 1.39 -21.36
N ALA A 129 -14.26 2.63 -21.44
CA ALA A 129 -13.49 3.75 -21.99
C ALA A 129 -12.24 4.03 -21.13
N VAL A 130 -12.38 4.12 -19.80
CA VAL A 130 -11.21 4.36 -18.93
C VAL A 130 -10.24 3.18 -18.92
N ARG A 131 -10.73 1.94 -19.03
CA ARG A 131 -9.88 0.76 -19.21
C ARG A 131 -9.12 0.81 -20.54
N ALA A 132 -9.79 1.17 -21.63
CA ALA A 132 -9.13 1.37 -22.91
C ALA A 132 -8.04 2.45 -22.83
N LEU A 133 -8.24 3.50 -22.02
CA LEU A 133 -7.18 4.48 -21.74
C LEU A 133 -6.02 3.89 -20.95
N TYR A 134 -6.32 3.09 -19.94
CA TYR A 134 -5.31 2.41 -19.12
C TYR A 134 -4.51 1.36 -19.92
N ASP A 135 -5.15 0.66 -20.84
CA ASP A 135 -4.56 -0.41 -21.66
C ASP A 135 -3.86 0.11 -22.93
N SER A 136 -4.32 1.22 -23.50
CA SER A 136 -3.73 1.81 -24.72
C SER A 136 -2.42 2.56 -24.46
N GLU A 137 -2.19 3.04 -23.23
CA GLU A 137 -0.94 3.71 -22.88
C GLU A 137 0.20 2.70 -22.71
N SER A 138 1.00 2.61 -23.78
CA SER A 138 2.20 1.78 -23.90
C SER A 138 3.32 2.27 -22.97
N GLY A 139 3.31 1.82 -21.70
CA GLY A 139 4.47 1.85 -20.81
C GLY A 139 4.29 2.51 -19.44
N LYS A 140 3.14 3.12 -19.14
CA LYS A 140 2.84 3.71 -17.82
C LYS A 140 1.42 3.37 -17.38
N GLN A 141 1.19 2.10 -17.04
CA GLN A 141 -0.04 1.63 -16.38
C GLN A 141 -0.14 2.21 -14.96
N ASP A 142 -0.42 3.51 -14.87
CA ASP A 142 -0.51 4.23 -13.61
C ASP A 142 -1.87 4.00 -12.96
N VAL A 143 -1.85 3.24 -11.86
CA VAL A 143 -3.06 2.86 -11.12
C VAL A 143 -3.79 4.07 -10.52
N ARG A 144 -3.14 5.24 -10.44
CA ARG A 144 -3.79 6.50 -10.05
C ARG A 144 -4.98 6.88 -10.93
N LEU A 145 -5.00 6.44 -12.20
CA LEU A 145 -6.14 6.64 -13.10
C LEU A 145 -7.37 5.82 -12.69
N LEU A 146 -7.15 4.66 -12.07
CA LEU A 146 -8.19 3.73 -11.64
C LEU A 146 -8.68 4.01 -10.21
N LEU A 147 -7.94 4.78 -9.41
CA LEU A 147 -8.30 5.11 -8.03
C LEU A 147 -9.69 5.75 -7.87
N PRO A 148 -10.13 6.70 -8.72
CA PRO A 148 -11.49 7.23 -8.61
C PRO A 148 -12.57 6.20 -8.96
N LEU A 149 -12.20 5.13 -9.67
CA LEU A 149 -13.13 4.10 -10.18
C LEU A 149 -13.21 2.86 -9.30
N LEU A 150 -12.50 2.79 -8.16
CA LEU A 150 -12.43 1.60 -7.32
C LEU A 150 -13.80 1.05 -6.93
N ALA A 151 -14.78 1.93 -6.72
CA ALA A 151 -16.14 1.53 -6.35
C ALA A 151 -16.96 0.91 -7.49
N GLY A 152 -16.56 1.13 -8.75
CA GLY A 152 -17.16 0.49 -9.92
C GLY A 152 -16.50 -0.83 -10.31
N LEU A 153 -15.38 -1.20 -9.68
CA LEU A 153 -14.67 -2.44 -9.99
C LEU A 153 -15.34 -3.65 -9.34
N SER A 154 -15.24 -4.79 -10.01
CA SER A 154 -15.61 -6.06 -9.39
C SER A 154 -14.63 -6.42 -8.27
N ARG A 155 -15.03 -7.35 -7.40
CA ARG A 155 -14.14 -7.87 -6.37
C ARG A 155 -12.84 -8.40 -7.01
N ASP A 156 -12.93 -9.30 -7.98
CA ASP A 156 -11.75 -9.95 -8.53
C ASP A 156 -10.77 -8.95 -9.18
N GLU A 157 -11.29 -7.97 -9.91
CA GLU A 157 -10.50 -6.89 -10.52
C GLU A 157 -9.74 -6.04 -9.49
N LEU A 158 -10.40 -5.74 -8.37
CA LEU A 158 -9.77 -5.00 -7.29
C LEU A 158 -8.61 -5.80 -6.68
N TYR A 159 -8.76 -7.10 -6.48
CA TYR A 159 -7.70 -7.95 -5.93
C TYR A 159 -6.50 -8.06 -6.89
N GLU A 160 -6.73 -8.05 -8.21
CA GLU A 160 -5.65 -8.00 -9.21
C GLU A 160 -4.87 -6.67 -9.19
N LEU A 161 -5.56 -5.55 -8.93
CA LEU A 161 -4.96 -4.22 -8.88
C LEU A 161 -4.34 -3.88 -7.51
N LEU A 162 -4.74 -4.59 -6.45
CA LEU A 162 -4.35 -4.33 -5.07
C LEU A 162 -2.82 -4.23 -4.86
N PRO A 163 -1.97 -5.09 -5.44
CA PRO A 163 -0.51 -4.96 -5.32
C PRO A 163 0.02 -3.60 -5.78
N ARG A 164 -0.62 -3.01 -6.79
CA ARG A 164 -0.24 -1.71 -7.35
C ARG A 164 -0.85 -0.56 -6.58
N ILE A 165 -2.09 -0.72 -6.08
CA ILE A 165 -2.78 0.28 -5.23
C ILE A 165 -1.98 0.53 -3.96
N VAL A 166 -1.39 -0.51 -3.37
CA VAL A 166 -0.61 -0.40 -2.14
C VAL A 166 0.69 0.43 -2.31
N GLY A 167 1.21 0.52 -3.54
CA GLY A 167 2.36 1.37 -3.86
C GLY A 167 2.03 2.86 -4.08
N VAL A 168 0.75 3.25 -4.03
CA VAL A 168 0.32 4.63 -4.25
C VAL A 168 0.61 5.49 -2.99
N PRO A 169 1.00 6.77 -3.14
CA PRO A 169 1.12 7.69 -2.01
C PRO A 169 -0.16 7.79 -1.16
N ALA A 170 0.01 7.97 0.15
CA ALA A 170 -1.10 7.96 1.12
C ALA A 170 -2.20 8.99 0.84
N GLY A 171 -1.87 10.21 0.39
CA GLY A 171 -2.86 11.27 0.15
C GLY A 171 -3.94 10.89 -0.88
N PRO A 172 -3.56 10.63 -2.15
CA PRO A 172 -4.51 10.17 -3.17
C PRO A 172 -5.24 8.88 -2.79
N LEU A 173 -4.54 7.96 -2.11
CA LEU A 173 -5.12 6.68 -1.70
C LEU A 173 -6.21 6.88 -0.64
N GLN A 174 -6.00 7.71 0.37
CA GLN A 174 -7.01 8.01 1.40
C GLN A 174 -8.29 8.62 0.80
N HIS A 175 -8.14 9.54 -0.17
CA HIS A 175 -9.29 10.10 -0.88
C HIS A 175 -10.03 9.07 -1.73
N ALA A 176 -9.31 8.17 -2.40
CA ALA A 176 -9.92 7.10 -3.18
C ALA A 176 -10.67 6.11 -2.28
N LEU A 177 -10.09 5.75 -1.14
CA LEU A 177 -10.70 4.84 -0.19
C LEU A 177 -11.92 5.46 0.50
N SER A 178 -11.91 6.76 0.83
CA SER A 178 -13.09 7.43 1.39
C SER A 178 -14.29 7.39 0.46
N ARG A 179 -14.05 7.55 -0.84
CA ARG A 179 -15.08 7.34 -1.86
C ARG A 179 -15.55 5.89 -1.92
N LEU A 180 -14.61 4.94 -1.91
CA LEU A 180 -14.95 3.52 -1.92
C LEU A 180 -15.83 3.13 -0.73
N TRP A 181 -15.50 3.60 0.47
CA TRP A 181 -16.30 3.34 1.66
C TRP A 181 -17.69 3.97 1.53
N ASN A 182 -17.79 5.23 1.10
CA ASN A 182 -19.09 5.89 0.90
C ASN A 182 -19.96 5.13 -0.12
N ALA A 183 -19.37 4.69 -1.23
CA ALA A 183 -20.05 3.89 -2.24
C ALA A 183 -20.47 2.50 -1.71
N ALA A 184 -19.67 1.88 -0.84
CA ALA A 184 -20.02 0.62 -0.18
C ALA A 184 -21.21 0.79 0.78
N HIS A 185 -21.24 1.88 1.56
CA HIS A 185 -22.39 2.18 2.44
C HIS A 185 -23.67 2.49 1.64
N ALA A 186 -23.53 3.08 0.46
CA ALA A 186 -24.64 3.32 -0.47
C ALA A 186 -25.09 2.05 -1.22
N GLY A 187 -24.41 0.92 -1.06
CA GLY A 187 -24.72 -0.34 -1.75
C GLY A 187 -24.35 -0.37 -3.24
N VAL A 188 -23.51 0.57 -3.68
CA VAL A 188 -23.10 0.72 -5.08
C VAL A 188 -21.83 -0.09 -5.38
N SER A 189 -20.91 -0.16 -4.41
CA SER A 189 -19.70 -0.96 -4.51
C SER A 189 -19.94 -2.41 -4.10
N GLN A 190 -19.39 -3.35 -4.89
CA GLN A 190 -19.38 -4.78 -4.54
C GLN A 190 -18.33 -5.13 -3.48
N THR A 191 -17.35 -4.23 -3.26
CA THR A 191 -16.29 -4.44 -2.28
C THR A 191 -16.62 -3.72 -0.98
N THR A 192 -16.69 -4.47 0.11
CA THR A 192 -16.84 -3.91 1.46
C THR A 192 -15.49 -3.47 2.05
N PRO A 193 -15.47 -2.56 3.05
CA PRO A 193 -14.23 -2.21 3.75
C PRO A 193 -13.50 -3.45 4.33
N VAL A 194 -14.27 -4.44 4.81
CA VAL A 194 -13.75 -5.71 5.31
C VAL A 194 -13.06 -6.50 4.20
N ASP A 195 -13.69 -6.66 3.04
CA ASP A 195 -13.11 -7.38 1.90
C ASP A 195 -11.83 -6.72 1.40
N PHE A 196 -11.78 -5.39 1.40
CA PHE A 196 -10.58 -4.61 1.03
C PHE A 196 -9.42 -4.89 1.99
N LEU A 197 -9.65 -4.71 3.31
CA LEU A 197 -8.59 -4.90 4.30
C LEU A 197 -8.10 -6.36 4.36
N VAL A 198 -9.01 -7.32 4.23
CA VAL A 198 -8.64 -8.74 4.10
C VAL A 198 -7.78 -8.97 2.87
N GLY A 199 -8.12 -8.35 1.73
CA GLY A 199 -7.29 -8.41 0.52
C GLY A 199 -5.88 -7.88 0.76
N VAL A 200 -5.77 -6.71 1.39
CA VAL A 200 -4.47 -6.04 1.63
C VAL A 200 -3.60 -6.91 2.53
N LEU A 201 -4.17 -7.46 3.60
CA LEU A 201 -3.46 -8.32 4.55
C LEU A 201 -3.10 -9.71 4.02
N CYS A 202 -3.66 -10.10 2.87
CA CYS A 202 -3.38 -11.37 2.19
C CYS A 202 -2.45 -11.21 0.97
N LEU A 203 -1.93 -10.01 0.71
CA LEU A 203 -1.02 -9.78 -0.41
C LEU A 203 0.27 -10.60 -0.26
N ASP A 204 0.78 -11.07 -1.39
CA ASP A 204 2.07 -11.78 -1.42
C ASP A 204 3.22 -10.79 -1.27
N HIS A 205 3.92 -10.91 -0.14
CA HIS A 205 5.04 -10.06 0.22
C HIS A 205 6.32 -10.33 -0.58
N HIS A 206 6.35 -11.37 -1.43
CA HIS A 206 7.40 -11.53 -2.43
C HIS A 206 7.27 -10.51 -3.57
N THR A 207 6.05 -10.03 -3.83
CA THR A 207 5.74 -9.10 -4.92
C THR A 207 5.61 -7.66 -4.43
N VAL A 208 5.10 -7.46 -3.21
CA VAL A 208 4.85 -6.14 -2.62
C VAL A 208 5.65 -6.00 -1.31
N PRO A 209 6.43 -4.91 -1.14
CA PRO A 209 7.12 -4.63 0.11
C PRO A 209 6.15 -4.62 1.31
N ILE A 210 6.50 -5.36 2.36
CA ILE A 210 5.69 -5.45 3.59
C ILE A 210 5.38 -4.08 4.20
N GLU A 211 6.30 -3.13 4.10
CA GLU A 211 6.15 -1.76 4.62
C GLU A 211 4.98 -1.03 3.97
N GLN A 212 4.77 -1.22 2.67
CA GLN A 212 3.65 -0.61 1.95
C GLN A 212 2.32 -1.25 2.37
N VAL A 213 2.30 -2.59 2.48
CA VAL A 213 1.11 -3.32 2.95
C VAL A 213 0.72 -2.88 4.36
N VAL A 214 1.70 -2.80 5.26
CA VAL A 214 1.50 -2.36 6.65
C VAL A 214 1.04 -0.92 6.69
N ALA A 215 1.61 -0.01 5.89
CA ALA A 215 1.19 1.38 5.84
C ALA A 215 -0.29 1.53 5.41
N VAL A 216 -0.71 0.80 4.37
CA VAL A 216 -2.12 0.82 3.93
C VAL A 216 -3.04 0.19 4.95
N ALA A 217 -2.65 -0.96 5.52
CA ALA A 217 -3.42 -1.60 6.57
C ALA A 217 -3.58 -0.66 7.78
N GLN A 218 -2.52 0.00 8.24
CA GLN A 218 -2.57 0.99 9.33
C GLN A 218 -3.52 2.15 9.02
N MET A 219 -3.55 2.65 7.78
CA MET A 219 -4.54 3.66 7.42
C MET A 219 -5.97 3.13 7.63
N CYS A 220 -6.27 1.90 7.20
CA CYS A 220 -7.58 1.29 7.42
C CYS A 220 -7.87 1.04 8.91
N PHE A 221 -6.91 0.49 9.66
CA PHE A 221 -7.08 0.15 11.07
C PHE A 221 -7.34 1.37 11.96
N TRP A 222 -7.01 2.59 11.54
CA TRP A 222 -7.25 3.83 12.28
C TRP A 222 -8.38 4.68 11.69
N ASP A 223 -8.93 4.29 10.53
CA ASP A 223 -10.07 4.96 9.92
C ASP A 223 -11.36 4.71 10.70
N ALA A 224 -12.27 5.67 10.73
CA ALA A 224 -13.53 5.58 11.48
C ALA A 224 -14.49 4.52 10.92
N THR A 225 -14.35 4.14 9.65
CA THR A 225 -15.13 3.09 8.99
C THR A 225 -14.88 1.69 9.58
N PHE A 226 -13.69 1.46 10.15
CA PHE A 226 -13.31 0.19 10.77
C PHE A 226 -13.57 0.19 12.28
N GLY A 227 -14.84 0.03 12.65
CA GLY A 227 -15.24 -0.23 14.04
C GLY A 227 -14.83 -1.63 14.52
N GLN A 228 -15.03 -1.90 15.81
CA GLN A 228 -14.67 -3.18 16.44
C GLN A 228 -15.25 -4.40 15.69
N GLN A 229 -16.53 -4.37 15.32
CA GLN A 229 -17.19 -5.48 14.62
C GLN A 229 -16.60 -5.73 13.22
N ALA A 230 -16.24 -4.66 12.49
CA ALA A 230 -15.62 -4.78 11.17
C ALA A 230 -14.23 -5.42 11.27
N LEU A 231 -13.41 -4.99 12.24
CA LEU A 231 -12.09 -5.60 12.48
C LEU A 231 -12.21 -7.05 12.97
N GLN A 232 -13.19 -7.37 13.82
CA GLN A 232 -13.44 -8.75 14.23
C GLN A 232 -13.81 -9.63 13.03
N ALA A 233 -14.63 -9.13 12.10
CA ALA A 233 -14.95 -9.83 10.86
C ALA A 233 -13.71 -10.03 9.96
N VAL A 234 -12.82 -9.02 9.85
CA VAL A 234 -11.54 -9.14 9.14
C VAL A 234 -10.70 -10.26 9.77
N LEU A 235 -10.52 -10.27 11.08
CA LEU A 235 -9.73 -11.28 11.78
C LEU A 235 -10.32 -12.69 11.63
N ASP A 236 -11.65 -12.84 11.69
CA ASP A 236 -12.32 -14.13 11.50
C ASP A 236 -12.12 -14.67 10.07
N GLN A 237 -12.18 -13.79 9.05
CA GLN A 237 -11.87 -14.17 7.68
C GLN A 237 -10.39 -14.55 7.49
N LEU A 238 -9.46 -13.80 8.09
CA LEU A 238 -8.02 -14.09 8.00
C LEU A 238 -7.67 -15.43 8.65
N THR A 239 -8.21 -15.71 9.83
CA THR A 239 -7.97 -16.97 10.55
C THR A 239 -8.59 -18.18 9.86
N SER A 240 -9.59 -17.97 9.00
CA SER A 240 -10.25 -19.04 8.23
C SER A 240 -9.57 -19.34 6.89
N ARG A 241 -8.66 -18.48 6.40
CA ARG A 241 -8.01 -18.64 5.09
C ARG A 241 -6.93 -19.73 5.05
N SER A 242 -6.76 -20.38 3.90
CA SER A 242 -5.69 -21.32 3.63
C SER A 242 -4.98 -20.95 2.32
N PRO A 243 -3.65 -20.68 2.33
CA PRO A 243 -2.74 -20.68 3.47
C PRO A 243 -3.04 -19.60 4.52
N LEU A 244 -2.49 -19.75 5.72
CA LEU A 244 -2.67 -18.78 6.80
C LEU A 244 -1.95 -17.47 6.43
N PRO A 245 -2.63 -16.30 6.44
CA PRO A 245 -1.98 -15.04 6.12
C PRO A 245 -0.87 -14.67 7.10
N MET A 246 0.26 -14.19 6.57
CA MET A 246 1.46 -13.84 7.34
C MET A 246 1.18 -12.77 8.42
N LEU A 247 0.35 -11.78 8.10
CA LEU A 247 0.06 -10.64 8.96
C LEU A 247 -1.09 -10.88 9.95
N VAL A 248 -1.60 -12.12 10.08
CA VAL A 248 -2.78 -12.40 10.93
C VAL A 248 -2.57 -12.00 12.39
N SER A 249 -1.43 -12.37 12.98
CA SER A 249 -1.14 -12.03 14.38
C SER A 249 -0.81 -10.56 14.57
N TRP A 250 -0.21 -9.92 13.56
CA TRP A 250 -0.03 -8.47 13.56
C TRP A 250 -1.38 -7.75 13.53
N ALA A 251 -2.30 -8.16 12.67
CA ALA A 251 -3.65 -7.61 12.58
C ALA A 251 -4.40 -7.74 13.92
N MET A 252 -4.28 -8.88 14.61
CA MET A 252 -4.82 -9.07 15.96
C MET A 252 -4.22 -8.09 16.98
N GLU A 253 -2.90 -7.91 16.94
CA GLU A 253 -2.15 -6.96 17.78
C GLU A 253 -2.69 -5.54 17.57
N GLN A 254 -2.84 -5.10 16.32
CA GLN A 254 -3.39 -3.77 15.98
C GLN A 254 -4.87 -3.62 16.40
N THR A 255 -5.70 -4.66 16.30
CA THR A 255 -7.08 -4.59 16.81
C THR A 255 -7.11 -4.37 18.31
N LEU A 256 -6.23 -4.99 19.08
CA LEU A 256 -6.18 -4.80 20.54
C LEU A 256 -5.63 -3.44 20.95
N GLU A 257 -4.68 -2.88 20.18
CA GLU A 257 -4.20 -1.52 20.40
C GLU A 257 -5.32 -0.48 20.27
N ARG A 258 -6.26 -0.69 19.33
CA ARG A 258 -7.41 0.20 19.13
C ARG A 258 -8.61 -0.13 20.03
N PHE A 259 -8.91 -1.41 20.22
CA PHE A 259 -10.12 -1.90 20.88
C PHE A 259 -9.78 -3.01 21.89
N ASP A 260 -9.38 -2.63 23.10
CA ASP A 260 -9.06 -3.60 24.17
C ASP A 260 -10.25 -4.52 24.53
N ALA A 261 -11.48 -4.05 24.35
CA ALA A 261 -12.70 -4.85 24.51
C ALA A 261 -12.79 -6.08 23.58
N ALA A 262 -11.99 -6.13 22.51
CA ALA A 262 -11.90 -7.29 21.62
C ALA A 262 -11.02 -8.42 22.18
N ARG A 263 -10.35 -8.23 23.33
CA ARG A 263 -9.45 -9.21 23.96
C ARG A 263 -10.01 -10.63 24.07
N PRO A 264 -11.24 -10.88 24.58
CA PRO A 264 -11.77 -12.24 24.67
C PRO A 264 -11.88 -12.94 23.30
N PHE A 265 -12.33 -12.19 22.29
CA PHE A 265 -12.44 -12.68 20.92
C PHE A 265 -11.07 -12.99 20.31
N VAL A 266 -10.07 -12.13 20.55
CA VAL A 266 -8.70 -12.38 20.06
C VAL A 266 -8.08 -13.60 20.73
N VAL A 267 -8.28 -13.81 22.03
CA VAL A 267 -7.81 -15.02 22.74
C VAL A 267 -8.47 -16.28 22.19
N GLU A 268 -9.75 -16.23 21.85
CA GLU A 268 -10.44 -17.34 21.16
C GLU A 268 -9.83 -17.63 19.78
N LEU A 269 -9.54 -16.58 18.99
CA LEU A 269 -8.86 -16.74 17.71
C LEU A 269 -7.45 -17.30 17.87
N MET A 270 -6.72 -16.92 18.92
CA MET A 270 -5.41 -17.49 19.22
C MET A 270 -5.48 -19.00 19.44
N ALA A 271 -6.51 -19.50 20.13
CA ALA A 271 -6.71 -20.95 20.29
C ALA A 271 -6.92 -21.63 18.93
N ARG A 272 -7.78 -21.05 18.07
CA ARG A 272 -7.97 -21.53 16.70
C ARG A 272 -6.67 -21.54 15.88
N LEU A 273 -5.80 -20.53 16.07
CA LEU A 273 -4.50 -20.48 15.40
C LEU A 273 -3.55 -21.60 15.84
N VAL A 274 -3.60 -22.03 17.11
CA VAL A 274 -2.83 -23.18 17.60
C VAL A 274 -3.26 -24.47 16.90
N ASP A 275 -4.57 -24.70 16.79
CA ASP A 275 -5.13 -25.86 16.07
C ASP A 275 -4.72 -25.85 14.60
N ARG A 276 -4.64 -24.65 13.99
CA ARG A 276 -4.17 -24.45 12.62
C ARG A 276 -2.65 -24.39 12.47
N GLN A 277 -1.91 -24.72 13.52
CA GLN A 277 -0.46 -24.86 13.52
C GLN A 277 0.29 -23.59 13.12
N VAL A 278 -0.13 -22.44 13.66
CA VAL A 278 0.52 -21.13 13.41
C VAL A 278 2.04 -21.14 13.64
N TYR A 279 2.55 -22.03 14.49
CA TYR A 279 3.98 -22.24 14.74
C TYR A 279 4.78 -22.74 13.52
N ARG A 280 4.12 -23.24 12.46
CA ARG A 280 4.79 -23.60 11.20
C ARG A 280 5.15 -22.40 10.35
N GLU A 281 4.40 -21.30 10.48
CA GLU A 281 4.62 -20.07 9.71
C GLU A 281 5.46 -19.10 10.54
N ARG A 282 6.74 -18.94 10.19
CA ARG A 282 7.73 -18.23 11.04
C ARG A 282 7.33 -16.78 11.31
N GLN A 283 6.74 -16.11 10.32
CA GLN A 283 6.39 -14.70 10.42
C GLN A 283 5.10 -14.50 11.24
N ALA A 284 4.07 -15.32 11.01
CA ALA A 284 2.86 -15.30 11.83
C ALA A 284 3.16 -15.71 13.28
N TRP A 285 4.03 -16.70 13.49
CA TRP A 285 4.45 -17.15 14.82
C TRP A 285 5.13 -16.05 15.64
N ALA A 286 6.02 -15.26 15.04
CA ALA A 286 6.65 -14.15 15.75
C ALA A 286 5.63 -13.13 16.27
N GLY A 287 4.59 -12.84 15.48
CA GLY A 287 3.47 -12.00 15.92
C GLY A 287 2.63 -12.69 17.01
N PHE A 288 2.37 -13.98 16.88
CA PHE A 288 1.62 -14.75 17.89
C PHE A 288 2.29 -14.71 19.26
N VAL A 289 3.62 -14.84 19.33
CA VAL A 289 4.36 -14.76 20.60
C VAL A 289 4.24 -13.38 21.23
N ARG A 290 4.33 -12.29 20.46
CA ARG A 290 4.10 -10.93 21.00
C ARG A 290 2.68 -10.76 21.50
N LEU A 291 1.70 -11.21 20.72
CA LEU A 291 0.29 -11.19 21.09
C LEU A 291 0.06 -11.93 22.41
N ALA A 292 0.67 -13.11 22.60
CA ALA A 292 0.57 -13.88 23.83
C ALA A 292 1.11 -13.15 25.07
N HIS A 293 2.14 -12.31 24.92
CA HIS A 293 2.60 -11.45 26.02
C HIS A 293 1.61 -10.33 26.31
N HIS A 294 1.07 -9.70 25.27
CA HIS A 294 0.09 -8.60 25.41
C HIS A 294 -1.24 -9.07 26.01
N THR A 295 -1.65 -10.30 25.72
CA THR A 295 -2.88 -10.92 26.23
C THR A 295 -2.68 -11.75 27.49
N ALA A 296 -1.49 -11.76 28.08
CA ALA A 296 -1.27 -12.39 29.38
C ALA A 296 -2.09 -11.68 30.48
N PRO A 297 -2.73 -12.41 31.41
CA PRO A 297 -2.63 -13.87 31.62
C PRO A 297 -3.64 -14.71 30.82
N ASP A 298 -4.58 -14.10 30.09
CA ASP A 298 -5.67 -14.81 29.39
C ASP A 298 -5.14 -15.77 28.31
N SER A 299 -4.00 -15.45 27.71
CA SER A 299 -3.30 -16.29 26.73
C SER A 299 -2.75 -17.60 27.30
N PHE A 300 -2.58 -17.74 28.62
CA PHE A 300 -1.91 -18.91 29.21
C PHE A 300 -2.66 -20.21 28.97
N ALA A 301 -3.99 -20.17 29.00
CA ALA A 301 -4.83 -21.32 28.67
C ALA A 301 -4.66 -21.75 27.20
N VAL A 302 -4.32 -20.82 26.31
CA VAL A 302 -4.04 -21.10 24.89
C VAL A 302 -2.63 -21.66 24.72
N LEU A 303 -1.62 -21.09 25.40
CA LEU A 303 -0.23 -21.55 25.31
C LEU A 303 -0.06 -23.01 25.76
N VAL A 304 -0.83 -23.44 26.75
CA VAL A 304 -0.80 -24.84 27.24
C VAL A 304 -1.32 -25.84 26.19
N GLN A 305 -2.08 -25.40 25.19
CA GLN A 305 -2.58 -26.25 24.10
C GLN A 305 -1.52 -26.49 23.01
N LEU A 306 -0.39 -25.77 23.04
CA LEU A 306 0.69 -25.97 22.09
C LEU A 306 1.29 -27.38 22.23
N PRO A 307 1.78 -27.96 21.12
CA PRO A 307 2.59 -29.17 21.19
C PRO A 307 3.78 -29.00 22.17
N PRO A 308 4.14 -30.01 22.97
CA PRO A 308 5.19 -29.88 23.99
C PRO A 308 6.53 -29.35 23.45
N PHE A 309 6.88 -29.73 22.23
CA PHE A 309 8.09 -29.27 21.55
C PHE A 309 8.07 -27.76 21.28
N GLU A 310 6.96 -27.24 20.74
CA GLU A 310 6.81 -25.81 20.44
C GLU A 310 6.69 -24.97 21.71
N LEU A 311 6.01 -25.50 22.72
CA LEU A 311 5.94 -24.86 24.02
C LEU A 311 7.33 -24.72 24.64
N LYS A 312 8.15 -25.78 24.63
CA LYS A 312 9.55 -25.73 25.10
C LYS A 312 10.37 -24.71 24.31
N ALA A 313 10.24 -24.69 22.98
CA ALA A 313 10.94 -23.72 22.12
C ALA A 313 10.52 -22.25 22.39
N LEU A 314 9.26 -22.01 22.74
CA LEU A 314 8.74 -20.69 23.11
C LEU A 314 9.24 -20.26 24.49
N VAL A 315 9.14 -21.15 25.47
CA VAL A 315 9.48 -20.94 26.88
C VAL A 315 11.00 -20.72 27.07
N THR A 316 11.83 -21.35 26.24
CA THR A 316 13.29 -21.12 26.22
C THR A 316 13.66 -19.74 25.68
N LYS A 317 12.91 -19.19 24.73
CA LYS A 317 13.14 -17.84 24.18
C LYS A 317 12.52 -16.73 25.02
N ALA A 318 11.40 -17.00 25.68
CA ALA A 318 10.63 -16.01 26.44
C ALA A 318 10.68 -16.27 27.95
N ALA A 319 11.81 -15.92 28.60
CA ALA A 319 12.04 -16.19 30.02
C ALA A 319 11.01 -15.51 30.96
N VAL A 320 10.51 -14.33 30.60
CA VAL A 320 9.47 -13.62 31.37
C VAL A 320 8.15 -14.39 31.33
N LEU A 321 7.72 -14.78 30.12
CA LEU A 321 6.49 -15.55 29.90
C LEU A 321 6.55 -16.91 30.60
N ARG A 322 7.72 -17.58 30.56
CA ARG A 322 7.98 -18.82 31.32
C ARG A 322 7.68 -18.67 32.80
N GLY A 323 8.19 -17.62 33.43
CA GLY A 323 8.01 -17.38 34.86
C GLY A 323 6.54 -17.16 35.22
N GLN A 324 5.79 -16.43 34.39
CA GLN A 324 4.37 -16.16 34.62
C GLN A 324 3.51 -17.41 34.36
N LEU A 325 3.77 -18.11 33.25
CA LEU A 325 3.06 -19.33 32.87
C LEU A 325 3.28 -20.45 33.89
N ARG A 326 4.50 -20.60 34.42
CA ARG A 326 4.80 -21.56 35.49
C ARG A 326 4.00 -21.28 36.76
N LYS A 327 3.95 -20.01 37.19
CA LYS A 327 3.14 -19.61 38.36
C LYS A 327 1.65 -19.90 38.14
N TRP A 328 1.14 -19.57 36.97
CA TRP A 328 -0.26 -19.81 36.61
C TRP A 328 -0.62 -21.29 36.51
N ALA A 329 0.29 -22.12 35.99
CA ALA A 329 0.09 -23.57 35.88
C ALA A 329 0.22 -24.29 37.24
N SER A 330 1.01 -23.73 38.17
CA SER A 330 1.16 -24.27 39.52
C SER A 330 -0.01 -23.97 40.48
N ASP A 331 -0.99 -23.15 40.07
CA ASP A 331 -2.20 -22.91 40.86
C ASP A 331 -2.97 -24.23 41.09
N GLU A 332 -3.29 -24.52 42.36
CA GLU A 332 -3.90 -25.77 42.84
C GLU A 332 -5.19 -26.15 42.08
N THR A 333 -5.95 -25.14 41.66
CA THR A 333 -7.22 -25.28 40.92
C THR A 333 -7.05 -25.77 39.48
N ARG A 334 -5.88 -25.54 38.87
CA ARG A 334 -5.60 -25.84 37.45
C ARG A 334 -4.55 -26.93 37.25
N ARG A 335 -3.76 -27.22 38.28
CA ARG A 335 -2.71 -28.26 38.26
C ARG A 335 -3.21 -29.64 37.81
N HIS A 336 -4.48 -29.94 38.04
CA HIS A 336 -5.11 -31.22 37.70
C HIS A 336 -5.64 -31.28 36.26
N SER A 337 -5.85 -30.13 35.60
CA SER A 337 -6.37 -30.06 34.22
C SER A 337 -5.28 -29.87 33.17
N ILE A 338 -4.05 -29.57 33.58
CA ILE A 338 -2.91 -29.37 32.68
C ILE A 338 -2.16 -30.71 32.49
N PRO A 339 -1.87 -31.14 31.25
CA PRO A 339 -1.12 -32.37 31.00
C PRO A 339 0.28 -32.35 31.63
N ARG A 340 0.75 -33.48 32.18
CA ARG A 340 2.07 -33.59 32.81
C ARG A 340 3.24 -33.18 31.89
N LEU A 341 3.13 -33.49 30.60
CA LEU A 341 4.09 -33.08 29.56
C LEU A 341 4.29 -31.56 29.47
N VAL A 342 3.26 -30.78 29.78
CA VAL A 342 3.34 -29.31 29.81
C VAL A 342 4.11 -28.84 31.04
N HIS A 343 3.92 -29.48 32.19
CA HIS A 343 4.70 -29.21 33.39
C HIS A 343 6.18 -29.54 33.17
N GLU A 344 6.50 -30.68 32.56
CA GLU A 344 7.88 -31.06 32.23
C GLU A 344 8.55 -30.04 31.29
N ALA A 345 7.85 -29.61 30.23
CA ALA A 345 8.34 -28.57 29.32
C ALA A 345 8.58 -27.20 29.99
N LEU A 346 7.89 -26.92 31.11
CA LEU A 346 8.04 -25.70 31.90
C LEU A 346 9.12 -25.82 33.00
N GLU A 347 9.47 -27.02 33.43
CA GLU A 347 10.46 -27.28 34.49
C GLU A 347 11.89 -27.45 33.95
N GLU A 348 12.06 -27.90 32.72
CA GLU A 348 13.38 -28.04 32.12
C GLU A 348 14.10 -26.68 31.97
N ASP A 349 15.15 -26.48 32.78
CA ASP A 349 16.07 -25.37 32.62
C ASP A 349 17.02 -25.67 31.45
N PRO A 350 17.14 -24.79 30.45
CA PRO A 350 18.12 -24.95 29.37
C PRO A 350 19.58 -24.90 29.87
N GLY A 351 19.82 -24.65 31.16
CA GLY A 351 21.13 -24.64 31.81
C GLY A 351 21.54 -25.95 32.50
N ALA A 352 20.67 -26.96 32.61
CA ALA A 352 21.00 -28.19 33.34
C ALA A 352 21.68 -29.27 32.47
N GLU A 353 21.55 -29.21 31.14
CA GLU A 353 22.08 -30.25 30.24
C GLU A 353 23.51 -29.97 29.74
N ALA A 354 24.08 -28.79 30.05
CA ALA A 354 25.47 -28.43 29.72
C ALA A 354 26.49 -28.73 30.84
N ALA A 355 26.04 -29.28 31.98
CA ALA A 355 26.91 -29.65 33.10
C ALA A 355 26.90 -31.17 33.32
N GLN A 356 27.32 -31.94 32.32
CA GLN A 356 27.81 -33.29 32.60
C GLN A 356 29.10 -33.15 33.43
N PRO A 357 29.21 -33.81 34.60
CA PRO A 357 30.44 -33.76 35.37
C PRO A 357 31.49 -34.54 34.60
N ALA A 358 32.57 -33.86 34.20
CA ALA A 358 33.78 -34.50 33.73
C ALA A 358 34.21 -35.51 34.81
N LYS A 359 34.04 -36.81 34.51
CA LYS A 359 34.58 -37.90 35.32
C LYS A 359 36.08 -37.64 35.51
N ALA A 360 36.46 -37.36 36.75
CA ALA A 360 37.84 -37.43 37.19
C ALA A 360 38.34 -38.87 36.94
N ALA A 361 39.32 -39.00 36.05
CA ALA A 361 40.08 -40.23 35.89
C ALA A 361 40.94 -40.46 37.15
N PRO A 362 40.96 -41.67 37.73
CA PRO A 362 41.97 -42.01 38.71
C PRO A 362 43.26 -42.44 37.99
N VAL A 363 44.38 -41.96 38.52
CA VAL A 363 45.74 -42.38 38.17
C VAL A 363 46.07 -43.68 38.89
N ALA A 364 46.42 -44.74 38.14
CA ALA A 364 47.27 -45.88 38.52
C ALA A 364 47.50 -46.70 37.23
N ALA A 365 48.70 -46.72 36.65
CA ALA A 365 49.87 -47.54 37.01
C ALA A 365 49.76 -49.02 36.60
N ASP A 366 50.81 -49.45 35.89
CA ASP A 366 51.29 -50.81 35.61
C ASP A 366 50.64 -51.67 34.51
N GLY A 367 51.51 -52.04 33.54
CA GLY A 367 51.79 -53.45 33.33
C GLY A 367 51.48 -54.07 31.97
N LYS A 368 52.53 -54.14 31.12
CA LYS A 368 52.89 -55.28 30.25
C LYS A 368 51.95 -55.66 29.09
N GLY A 369 52.33 -55.25 27.88
CA GLY A 369 51.93 -55.88 26.62
C GLY A 369 53.14 -56.52 25.95
N GLU A 370 53.18 -57.85 25.95
CA GLU A 370 54.04 -58.67 25.09
C GLU A 370 53.64 -58.46 23.64
N GLY A 371 54.63 -58.16 22.78
CA GLY A 371 54.46 -58.09 21.33
C GLY A 371 55.31 -59.19 20.69
N GLU A 372 54.68 -60.31 20.35
CA GLU A 372 55.19 -61.23 19.34
C GLU A 372 54.84 -60.64 17.96
N GLY A 373 55.86 -60.50 17.12
CA GLY A 373 55.75 -60.03 15.74
C GLY A 373 56.95 -60.55 14.96
N GLU A 374 56.91 -61.84 14.64
CA GLU A 374 57.76 -62.45 13.62
C GLU A 374 57.26 -62.05 12.23
N GLY A 375 58.18 -61.73 11.32
CA GLY A 375 57.89 -61.51 9.91
C GLY A 375 58.95 -60.72 9.15
N GLU A 376 60.12 -61.32 8.98
CA GLU A 376 61.16 -61.05 7.95
C GLU A 376 60.60 -60.53 6.61
N GLY A 377 61.18 -59.48 6.03
CA GLY A 377 62.19 -59.58 4.94
C GLY A 377 61.48 -59.38 3.58
N ASP A 378 61.95 -58.64 2.58
CA ASP A 378 63.29 -58.28 2.13
C ASP A 378 63.13 -57.26 0.97
N ALA A 379 64.24 -56.61 0.57
CA ALA A 379 64.48 -55.64 -0.52
C ALA A 379 64.33 -54.13 -0.22
#